data_AF-A0AAD6DKL5-F1
#
_entry.id   AF-A0AAD6DKL5-F1
#
_cell.length_a   1.000
_cell.length_b   1.000
_cell.length_c   1.000
_cell.angle_alpha   90.00
_cell.angle_beta   90.00
_cell.angle_gamma   90.00
#
_symmetry.space_group_name_H-M   'P 1'
#
loop_
_entity.id
_entity.type
_entity.pdbx_description
1 polymer ?
#
loop_
_entity_poly.entity_id
_entity_poly.type
_entity_poly.pdbx_seq_one_letter_code
_entity_poly.pdbx_strand_id
1 'polypeptide(L)'
;MEEFNPVHGRRVTVLSIMCESHHLNFSALLRYWDTGVLGSNSNAQDVSLASEYIESVFHALAEQGRKLDKWVEALPIHELPIGWPNGGQEIHDINLQTPICFRSHEAALNFAYYTVGRIMQCKGLLHSLAELGTPHSYNFQDEEAWASVLLRIAKGTDMVISLSMNSYTIGFSGLLLSALLRCQSQAIAIEIQNWLQGLEALKPTEEGAFPLYQSLRVVNIINRQKRAGRDVLAVTMSVDDEGGSPKINSYSSQAILGLLFHGIVRESGDLFTDYLTMDP
;
A
#
# COMPACT_ATOMS: atom_id res chain seq x y z
N MET A 1 3.74 37.10 -2.99
CA MET A 1 4.57 36.00 -3.47
C MET A 1 4.67 35.02 -2.32
N GLU A 2 3.87 33.96 -2.34
CA GLU A 2 4.08 32.84 -1.40
C GLU A 2 5.46 32.26 -1.67
N GLU A 3 6.31 32.21 -0.66
CA GLU A 3 7.55 31.44 -0.73
C GLU A 3 7.18 30.00 -1.07
N PHE A 4 7.72 29.51 -2.19
CA PHE A 4 7.58 28.11 -2.58
C PHE A 4 8.16 27.25 -1.46
N ASN A 5 7.30 26.65 -0.62
CA ASN A 5 7.76 25.78 0.45
C ASN A 5 8.43 24.55 -0.19
N PRO A 6 9.76 24.40 -0.07
CA PRO A 6 10.47 23.33 -0.76
C PRO A 6 10.03 21.94 -0.28
N VAL A 7 9.47 21.83 0.93
CA VAL A 7 8.91 20.58 1.48
C VAL A 7 7.62 20.20 0.75
N HIS A 8 6.76 21.16 0.42
CA HIS A 8 5.55 20.90 -0.37
C HIS A 8 5.89 20.48 -1.80
N GLY A 9 6.86 21.13 -2.43
CA GLY A 9 7.37 20.72 -3.74
C GLY A 9 7.87 19.26 -3.73
N ARG A 10 8.68 18.90 -2.73
CA ARG A 10 9.16 17.51 -2.53
C ARG A 10 8.01 16.53 -2.28
N ARG A 11 7.01 16.91 -1.49
CA ARG A 11 5.81 16.08 -1.23
C ARG A 11 5.08 15.76 -2.52
N VAL A 12 4.81 16.75 -3.35
CA VAL A 12 4.11 16.56 -4.63
C VAL A 12 4.87 15.58 -5.53
N THR A 13 6.20 15.71 -5.60
CA THR A 13 7.04 14.79 -6.39
C THR A 13 6.93 13.35 -5.90
N VAL A 14 7.15 13.08 -4.60
CA VAL A 14 7.11 11.70 -4.08
C VAL A 14 5.71 11.11 -4.15
N LEU A 15 4.67 11.90 -3.89
CA LEU A 15 3.28 11.49 -3.99
C LEU A 15 2.93 11.10 -5.42
N SER A 16 3.34 11.88 -6.42
CA SER A 16 3.14 11.56 -7.84
C SER A 16 3.83 10.25 -8.24
N ILE A 17 5.07 10.04 -7.81
CA ILE A 17 5.82 8.80 -8.09
C ILE A 17 5.14 7.59 -7.42
N MET A 18 4.70 7.73 -6.16
CA MET A 18 3.97 6.69 -5.43
C MET A 18 2.66 6.34 -6.12
N CYS A 19 1.83 7.34 -6.47
CA CYS A 19 0.54 7.11 -7.12
C CYS A 19 0.70 6.42 -8.47
N GLU A 20 1.70 6.81 -9.27
CA GLU A 20 1.99 6.16 -10.55
C GLU A 20 2.50 4.73 -10.35
N SER A 21 3.39 4.50 -9.38
CA SER A 21 3.86 3.15 -9.04
C SER A 21 2.71 2.25 -8.59
N HIS A 22 1.81 2.78 -7.76
CA HIS A 22 0.60 2.10 -7.34
C HIS A 22 -0.32 1.80 -8.53
N HIS A 23 -0.58 2.77 -9.41
CA HIS A 23 -1.41 2.58 -10.59
C HIS A 23 -0.87 1.49 -11.51
N LEU A 24 0.43 1.52 -11.83
CA LEU A 24 1.09 0.51 -12.65
C LEU A 24 1.00 -0.89 -12.02
N ASN A 25 1.34 -1.01 -10.73
CA ASN A 25 1.31 -2.28 -9.99
C ASN A 25 -0.12 -2.84 -9.90
N PHE A 26 -1.07 -2.00 -9.52
CA PHE A 26 -2.47 -2.39 -9.34
C PHE A 26 -3.17 -2.72 -10.66
N SER A 27 -2.89 -1.97 -11.73
CA SER A 27 -3.44 -2.27 -13.06
C SER A 27 -2.90 -3.59 -13.59
N ALA A 28 -1.61 -3.87 -13.41
CA ALA A 28 -1.03 -5.15 -13.77
C ALA A 28 -1.70 -6.29 -13.01
N LEU A 29 -1.85 -6.13 -11.69
CA LEU A 29 -2.53 -7.08 -10.82
C LEU A 29 -3.95 -7.40 -11.32
N LEU A 30 -4.80 -6.39 -11.52
CA LEU A 30 -6.19 -6.60 -11.93
C LEU A 30 -6.33 -7.22 -13.32
N ARG A 31 -5.41 -6.91 -14.25
CA ARG A 31 -5.43 -7.55 -15.57
C ARG A 31 -5.25 -9.06 -15.51
N TYR A 32 -4.55 -9.60 -14.51
CA TYR A 32 -4.50 -11.06 -14.31
C TYR A 32 -5.86 -11.65 -13.92
N TRP A 33 -6.67 -10.91 -13.16
CA TRP A 33 -8.04 -11.33 -12.83
C TRP A 33 -8.98 -11.23 -14.04
N ASP A 34 -8.87 -10.18 -14.84
CA ASP A 34 -9.74 -9.96 -16.02
C ASP A 34 -9.43 -10.92 -17.18
N THR A 35 -8.15 -11.23 -17.40
CA THR A 35 -7.74 -12.06 -18.56
C THR A 35 -8.04 -13.53 -18.38
N GLY A 36 -8.47 -13.97 -17.19
CA GLY A 36 -8.90 -15.34 -16.96
C GLY A 36 -7.90 -16.39 -17.44
N VAL A 37 -6.58 -16.11 -17.36
CA VAL A 37 -5.50 -16.97 -17.90
C VAL A 37 -5.51 -18.38 -17.30
N LEU A 38 -6.29 -18.60 -16.23
CA LEU A 38 -6.56 -19.89 -15.59
C LEU A 38 -7.79 -20.65 -16.11
N GLY A 39 -8.57 -20.08 -17.02
CA GLY A 39 -9.57 -20.82 -17.78
C GLY A 39 -8.86 -21.73 -18.78
N SER A 40 -9.24 -23.01 -18.85
CA SER A 40 -8.61 -24.09 -19.63
C SER A 40 -8.48 -23.87 -21.16
N ASN A 41 -8.77 -22.67 -21.65
CA ASN A 41 -8.83 -22.27 -23.05
C ASN A 41 -8.00 -20.99 -23.36
N SER A 42 -7.03 -20.62 -22.52
CA SER A 42 -6.11 -19.50 -22.83
C SER A 42 -5.19 -19.90 -23.99
N ASN A 43 -5.30 -19.18 -25.11
CA ASN A 43 -4.46 -19.45 -26.28
C ASN A 43 -3.03 -18.95 -26.03
N ALA A 44 -2.02 -19.58 -26.66
CA ALA A 44 -0.61 -19.18 -26.53
C ALA A 44 -0.34 -17.69 -26.85
N GLN A 45 -1.21 -17.08 -27.65
CA GLN A 45 -1.14 -15.66 -28.00
C GLN A 45 -1.56 -14.74 -26.85
N ASP A 46 -2.53 -15.15 -26.01
CA ASP A 46 -2.99 -14.37 -24.86
C ASP A 46 -1.93 -14.36 -23.75
N VAL A 47 -1.23 -15.48 -23.56
CA VAL A 47 -0.11 -15.61 -22.63
C VAL A 47 1.08 -14.73 -23.07
N SER A 48 1.38 -14.69 -24.38
CA SER A 48 2.45 -13.84 -24.92
C SER A 48 2.17 -12.34 -24.73
N LEU A 49 0.93 -11.90 -24.99
CA LEU A 49 0.53 -10.50 -24.81
C LEU A 49 0.52 -10.08 -23.34
N ALA A 50 0.10 -10.98 -22.44
CA ALA A 50 0.18 -10.73 -20.99
C ALA A 50 1.65 -10.56 -20.56
N SER A 51 2.54 -11.45 -21.01
CA SER A 51 3.98 -11.38 -20.71
C SER A 51 4.62 -10.07 -21.20
N GLU A 52 4.36 -9.65 -22.44
CA GLU A 52 4.87 -8.37 -22.97
C GLU A 52 4.37 -7.17 -22.17
N TYR A 53 3.11 -7.20 -21.76
CA TYR A 53 2.54 -6.14 -20.93
C TYR A 53 3.21 -6.08 -19.54
N ILE A 54 3.43 -7.21 -18.88
CA ILE A 54 4.11 -7.26 -17.57
C ILE A 54 5.53 -6.71 -17.67
N GLU A 55 6.28 -7.09 -18.71
CA GLU A 55 7.62 -6.54 -18.96
C GLU A 55 7.57 -5.01 -19.16
N SER A 56 6.57 -4.50 -19.88
CA SER A 56 6.37 -3.05 -20.03
C SER A 56 6.09 -2.36 -18.69
N VAL A 57 5.31 -3.01 -17.81
CA VAL A 57 5.03 -2.53 -16.45
C VAL A 57 6.30 -2.52 -15.61
N PHE A 58 7.13 -3.57 -15.68
CA PHE A 58 8.41 -3.59 -14.97
C PHE A 58 9.36 -2.50 -15.43
N HIS A 59 9.42 -2.22 -16.73
CA HIS A 59 10.20 -1.10 -17.25
C HIS A 59 9.69 0.25 -16.70
N ALA A 60 8.37 0.44 -16.68
CA ALA A 60 7.75 1.65 -16.13
C ALA A 60 7.97 1.80 -14.61
N LEU A 61 7.83 0.71 -13.84
CA LEU A 61 8.13 0.69 -12.41
C LEU A 61 9.61 1.00 -12.12
N ALA A 62 10.53 0.48 -12.94
CA ALA A 62 11.95 0.79 -12.84
C ALA A 62 12.24 2.28 -13.12
N GLU A 63 11.53 2.92 -14.05
CA GLU A 63 11.59 4.36 -14.26
C GLU A 63 11.13 5.14 -13.02
N GLN A 64 10.01 4.75 -12.41
CA GLN A 64 9.55 5.37 -11.17
C GLN A 64 10.55 5.15 -10.02
N GLY A 65 11.16 3.97 -9.93
CA GLY A 65 12.22 3.66 -8.96
C GLY A 65 13.41 4.61 -9.10
N ARG A 66 13.89 4.84 -10.33
CA ARG A 66 15.00 5.78 -10.60
C ARG A 66 14.65 7.23 -10.25
N LYS A 67 13.40 7.66 -10.44
CA LYS A 67 12.95 8.99 -9.98
C LYS A 67 12.94 9.08 -8.45
N LEU A 68 12.56 7.99 -7.79
CA LEU A 68 12.49 7.89 -6.34
C LEU A 68 13.89 7.86 -5.70
N ASP A 69 14.86 7.23 -6.34
CA ASP A 69 16.28 7.26 -5.96
C ASP A 69 16.81 8.70 -5.97
N LYS A 70 16.58 9.43 -7.07
CA LYS A 70 16.96 10.85 -7.17
C LYS A 70 16.27 11.72 -6.12
N TRP A 71 15.02 11.40 -5.80
CA TRP A 71 14.27 12.14 -4.78
C TRP A 71 14.90 11.97 -3.39
N VAL A 72 15.23 10.73 -2.99
CA VAL A 72 15.83 10.47 -1.67
C VAL A 72 17.26 11.02 -1.57
N GLU A 73 18.05 10.94 -2.64
CA GLU A 73 19.40 11.53 -2.72
C GLU A 73 19.40 13.05 -2.56
N ALA A 74 18.32 13.71 -3.01
CA ALA A 74 18.16 15.16 -2.92
C ALA A 74 17.59 15.65 -1.57
N LEU A 75 17.27 14.74 -0.63
CA LEU A 75 16.69 15.14 0.65
C LEU A 75 17.74 15.80 1.55
N PRO A 76 17.37 16.90 2.23
CA PRO A 76 18.22 17.45 3.26
C PRO A 76 18.29 16.51 4.48
N ILE A 77 19.40 16.53 5.21
CA ILE A 77 19.66 15.65 6.37
C ILE A 77 18.53 15.69 7.42
N HIS A 78 17.84 16.81 7.57
CA HIS A 78 16.76 16.95 8.56
C HIS A 78 15.43 16.31 8.15
N GLU A 79 15.28 15.94 6.87
CA GLU A 79 14.14 15.19 6.33
C GLU A 79 14.41 13.68 6.25
N LEU A 80 15.66 13.26 6.48
CA LEU A 80 16.02 11.84 6.61
C LEU A 80 15.67 11.32 8.02
N PRO A 81 15.50 10.00 8.18
CA PRO A 81 15.31 9.39 9.49
C PRO A 81 16.43 9.73 10.47
N ILE A 82 16.06 9.89 11.73
CA ILE A 82 17.03 10.14 12.80
C ILE A 82 17.90 8.90 12.96
N GLY A 83 19.22 9.08 12.81
CA GLY A 83 20.18 7.99 12.89
C GLY A 83 20.32 7.17 11.61
N TRP A 84 19.80 7.63 10.47
CA TRP A 84 20.02 6.99 9.17
C TRP A 84 21.53 6.84 8.89
N PRO A 85 22.08 5.61 8.85
CA PRO A 85 23.49 5.41 8.56
C PRO A 85 23.79 5.85 7.12
N ASN A 86 25.03 6.28 6.86
CA ASN A 86 25.51 6.54 5.51
C ASN A 86 25.43 5.25 4.66
N GLY A 87 24.30 5.02 3.99
CA GLY A 87 24.07 3.87 3.11
C GLY A 87 22.73 3.13 3.28
N GLY A 88 21.87 3.48 4.23
CA GLY A 88 20.48 2.99 4.30
C GLY A 88 20.25 1.48 4.51
N GLN A 89 21.30 0.66 4.61
CA GLN A 89 21.19 -0.80 4.68
C GLN A 89 20.54 -1.34 5.97
N GLU A 90 20.58 -0.59 7.08
CA GLU A 90 20.01 -1.03 8.38
C GLU A 90 18.48 -0.83 8.50
N ILE A 91 17.86 -0.14 7.55
CA ILE A 91 16.42 0.16 7.62
C ILE A 91 15.57 -1.08 7.29
N HIS A 92 16.14 -2.06 6.58
CA HIS A 92 15.47 -3.31 6.24
C HIS A 92 15.45 -4.36 7.37
N ASP A 93 15.98 -4.05 8.56
CA ASP A 93 15.82 -4.93 9.71
C ASP A 93 14.32 -5.05 10.07
N ILE A 94 13.80 -6.28 10.14
CA ILE A 94 12.41 -6.63 10.45
C ILE A 94 12.17 -6.58 11.97
N ASN A 95 12.91 -5.74 12.69
CA ASN A 95 12.62 -5.45 14.08
C ASN A 95 11.44 -4.45 14.17
N LEU A 96 10.23 -5.00 14.18
CA LEU A 96 8.97 -4.24 14.27
C LEU A 96 8.83 -3.41 15.55
N GLN A 97 9.68 -3.61 16.55
CA GLN A 97 9.61 -2.92 17.84
C GLN A 97 10.37 -1.60 17.85
N THR A 98 11.30 -1.38 16.91
CA THR A 98 12.13 -0.19 16.88
C THR A 98 11.52 0.86 15.95
N PRO A 99 10.88 1.93 16.45
CA PRO A 99 10.30 2.95 15.59
C PRO A 99 11.38 3.70 14.79
N ILE A 100 11.01 4.17 13.60
CA ILE A 100 11.84 5.06 12.79
C ILE A 100 11.30 6.47 12.98
N CYS A 101 12.08 7.30 13.67
CA CYS A 101 11.68 8.66 14.04
C CYS A 101 12.23 9.70 13.05
N PHE A 102 11.48 10.78 12.87
CA PHE A 102 11.87 11.93 12.06
C PHE A 102 11.81 13.21 12.89
N ARG A 103 12.48 14.27 12.42
CA ARG A 103 12.45 15.58 13.09
C ARG A 103 11.11 16.30 12.92
N SER A 104 10.33 15.94 11.91
CA SER A 104 9.00 16.50 11.67
C SER A 104 8.03 15.44 11.14
N HIS A 105 6.74 15.66 11.39
CA HIS A 105 5.66 14.83 10.85
C HIS A 105 5.67 14.84 9.31
N GLU A 106 5.93 16.01 8.71
CA GLU A 106 5.97 16.14 7.25
C GLU A 106 7.07 15.30 6.60
N ALA A 107 8.25 15.24 7.22
CA ALA A 107 9.34 14.40 6.76
C ALA A 107 8.97 12.91 6.88
N ALA A 108 8.39 12.51 8.01
CA ALA A 108 7.93 11.13 8.21
C ALA A 108 6.90 10.72 7.15
N LEU A 109 5.89 11.57 6.90
CA LEU A 109 4.85 11.30 5.92
C LEU A 109 5.40 11.25 4.48
N ASN A 110 6.27 12.20 4.11
CA ASN A 110 6.90 12.20 2.79
C ASN A 110 7.74 10.93 2.58
N PHE A 111 8.47 10.49 3.61
CA PHE A 111 9.24 9.26 3.56
C PHE A 111 8.34 8.01 3.54
N ALA A 112 7.18 8.07 4.18
CA ALA A 112 6.17 7.00 4.09
C ALA A 112 5.63 6.83 2.65
N TYR A 113 5.41 7.94 1.92
CA TYR A 113 5.10 7.88 0.49
C TYR A 113 6.22 7.24 -0.33
N TYR A 114 7.47 7.58 -0.02
CA TYR A 114 8.63 6.93 -0.61
C TYR A 114 8.61 5.42 -0.33
N THR A 115 8.34 5.00 0.90
CA THR A 115 8.28 3.59 1.28
C THR A 115 7.17 2.85 0.54
N VAL A 116 5.96 3.40 0.44
CA VAL A 116 4.88 2.77 -0.35
C VAL A 116 5.24 2.70 -1.83
N GLY A 117 5.88 3.74 -2.38
CA GLY A 117 6.42 3.70 -3.74
C GLY A 117 7.36 2.51 -3.95
N ARG A 118 8.27 2.26 -3.00
CA ARG A 118 9.16 1.08 -3.02
C ARG A 118 8.41 -0.24 -2.95
N ILE A 119 7.42 -0.36 -2.07
CA ILE A 119 6.56 -1.57 -1.97
C ILE A 119 5.92 -1.88 -3.34
N MET A 120 5.39 -0.86 -4.03
CA MET A 120 4.73 -1.05 -5.33
C MET A 120 5.71 -1.35 -6.47
N GLN A 121 6.98 -1.00 -6.30
CA GLN A 121 8.07 -1.26 -7.26
C GLN A 121 8.73 -2.63 -7.04
N CYS A 122 8.44 -3.30 -5.93
CA CYS A 122 8.84 -4.68 -5.72
C CYS A 122 8.25 -5.58 -6.81
N LYS A 123 9.06 -6.57 -7.19
CA LYS A 123 8.82 -7.42 -8.34
C LYS A 123 8.21 -8.78 -7.96
N GLY A 124 8.34 -9.18 -6.70
CA GLY A 124 8.01 -10.53 -6.21
C GLY A 124 6.58 -10.92 -6.55
N LEU A 125 5.61 -10.07 -6.19
CA LEU A 125 4.19 -10.33 -6.48
C LEU A 125 3.91 -10.50 -7.99
N LEU A 126 4.31 -9.55 -8.83
CA LEU A 126 3.97 -9.60 -10.25
C LEU A 126 4.69 -10.73 -10.99
N HIS A 127 5.95 -11.03 -10.65
CA HIS A 127 6.63 -12.22 -11.18
C HIS A 127 5.90 -13.50 -10.80
N SER A 128 5.49 -13.62 -9.53
CA SER A 128 4.78 -14.83 -9.08
C SER A 128 3.44 -15.05 -9.77
N LEU A 129 2.75 -13.97 -10.17
CA LEU A 129 1.53 -14.07 -10.96
C LEU A 129 1.82 -14.46 -12.42
N ALA A 130 2.97 -14.08 -12.98
CA ALA A 130 3.39 -14.51 -14.31
C ALA A 130 3.74 -16.01 -14.37
N GLU A 131 4.15 -16.59 -13.24
CA GLU A 131 4.61 -17.98 -13.11
C GLU A 131 3.54 -18.93 -12.53
N LEU A 132 2.27 -18.49 -12.47
CA LEU A 132 1.14 -19.27 -11.94
C LEU A 132 1.09 -20.68 -12.58
N GLY A 133 1.07 -21.71 -11.72
CA GLY A 133 1.08 -23.13 -12.11
C GLY A 133 2.24 -23.94 -11.54
N THR A 134 3.21 -23.28 -10.90
CA THR A 134 4.23 -23.96 -10.08
C THR A 134 4.00 -23.68 -8.60
N PRO A 135 3.94 -24.70 -7.72
CA PRO A 135 3.84 -24.50 -6.28
C PRO A 135 5.20 -24.03 -5.75
N HIS A 136 5.54 -22.76 -5.95
CA HIS A 136 6.69 -22.13 -5.33
C HIS A 136 6.24 -21.02 -4.39
N SER A 137 6.80 -21.07 -3.18
CA SER A 137 6.66 -20.06 -2.15
C SER A 137 6.98 -18.68 -2.72
N TYR A 138 5.95 -17.84 -2.83
CA TYR A 138 6.07 -16.43 -3.18
C TYR A 138 7.19 -15.76 -2.38
N ASN A 139 8.11 -15.07 -3.04
CA ASN A 139 9.15 -14.31 -2.34
C ASN A 139 8.69 -12.86 -2.15
N PHE A 140 7.95 -12.60 -1.06
CA PHE A 140 7.55 -11.26 -0.63
C PHE A 140 8.60 -10.58 0.26
N GLN A 141 9.85 -11.06 0.30
CA GLN A 141 10.86 -10.56 1.25
C GLN A 141 11.07 -9.04 1.11
N ASP A 142 11.13 -8.53 -0.12
CA ASP A 142 11.34 -7.11 -0.36
C ASP A 142 10.11 -6.29 0.06
N GLU A 143 8.91 -6.74 -0.33
CA GLU A 143 7.65 -6.10 0.04
C GLU A 143 7.47 -6.07 1.56
N GLU A 144 7.80 -7.17 2.25
CA GLU A 144 7.72 -7.30 3.71
C GLU A 144 8.75 -6.43 4.42
N ALA A 145 9.98 -6.36 3.91
CA ALA A 145 11.00 -5.47 4.44
C ALA A 145 10.54 -4.01 4.35
N TRP A 146 10.00 -3.58 3.21
CA TRP A 146 9.47 -2.22 3.06
C TRP A 146 8.18 -1.99 3.86
N ALA A 147 7.29 -2.98 3.99
CA ALA A 147 6.10 -2.88 4.83
C ALA A 147 6.48 -2.73 6.32
N SER A 148 7.52 -3.44 6.77
CA SER A 148 8.11 -3.27 8.11
C SER A 148 8.62 -1.84 8.30
N VAL A 149 9.34 -1.29 7.31
CA VAL A 149 9.80 0.11 7.35
C VAL A 149 8.63 1.07 7.51
N LEU A 150 7.58 0.93 6.69
CA LEU A 150 6.42 1.81 6.75
C LEU A 150 5.75 1.78 8.13
N LEU A 151 5.55 0.58 8.68
CA LEU A 151 4.99 0.40 10.01
C LEU A 151 5.87 1.02 11.10
N ARG A 152 7.19 0.86 11.01
CA ARG A 152 8.14 1.47 11.96
C ARG A 152 8.13 3.00 11.87
N ILE A 153 7.96 3.57 10.68
CA ILE A 153 7.75 5.02 10.50
C ILE A 153 6.46 5.46 11.19
N ALA A 154 5.34 4.77 10.93
CA ALA A 154 4.05 5.09 11.54
C ALA A 154 4.07 4.96 13.08
N LYS A 155 4.83 4.01 13.63
CA LYS A 155 5.06 3.91 15.09
C LYS A 155 5.94 5.03 15.65
N GLY A 156 6.77 5.65 14.83
CA GLY A 156 7.61 6.78 15.20
C GLY A 156 6.92 8.14 15.12
N THR A 157 5.68 8.20 14.63
CA THR A 157 4.89 9.44 14.57
C THR A 157 3.90 9.54 15.73
N ASP A 158 3.52 10.78 16.06
CA ASP A 158 2.44 11.06 16.99
C ASP A 158 1.09 10.91 16.28
N MET A 159 0.23 10.04 16.81
CA MET A 159 -1.10 9.76 16.24
C MET A 159 -2.02 10.99 16.26
N VAL A 160 -1.96 11.83 17.30
CA VAL A 160 -2.77 13.05 17.41
C VAL A 160 -2.32 14.06 16.36
N ILE A 161 -1.00 14.22 16.18
CA ILE A 161 -0.46 15.06 15.11
C ILE A 161 -0.88 14.51 13.75
N SER A 162 -0.81 13.20 13.54
CA SER A 162 -1.22 12.54 12.29
C SER A 162 -2.68 12.85 11.94
N LEU A 163 -3.59 12.73 12.91
CA LEU A 163 -5.00 13.08 12.72
C LEU A 163 -5.20 14.55 12.32
N SER A 164 -4.48 15.47 12.97
CA SER A 164 -4.64 16.91 12.71
C SER A 164 -4.00 17.37 11.40
N MET A 165 -2.87 16.78 11.01
CA MET A 165 -2.04 17.24 9.90
C MET A 165 -2.34 16.50 8.59
N ASN A 166 -2.96 15.31 8.65
CA ASN A 166 -3.17 14.50 7.45
C ASN A 166 -4.48 14.82 6.70
N SER A 167 -5.35 15.70 7.22
CA SER A 167 -6.71 15.97 6.73
C SER A 167 -6.86 16.19 5.21
N TYR A 168 -5.82 16.67 4.53
CA TYR A 168 -5.83 16.93 3.07
C TYR A 168 -4.79 16.11 2.30
N THR A 169 -4.39 14.97 2.86
CA THR A 169 -3.34 14.10 2.32
C THR A 169 -3.73 12.63 2.44
N ILE A 170 -2.93 11.74 1.87
CA ILE A 170 -3.07 10.29 2.10
C ILE A 170 -2.41 9.98 3.44
N GLY A 171 -3.22 9.74 4.48
CA GLY A 171 -2.74 9.46 5.83
C GLY A 171 -2.10 8.07 5.99
N PHE A 172 -1.54 7.80 7.17
CA PHE A 172 -0.85 6.55 7.46
C PHE A 172 -1.77 5.34 7.40
N SER A 173 -3.04 5.45 7.81
CA SER A 173 -4.04 4.38 7.65
C SER A 173 -4.16 3.87 6.22
N GLY A 174 -4.26 4.78 5.24
CA GLY A 174 -4.30 4.44 3.82
C GLY A 174 -3.00 3.80 3.33
N LEU A 175 -1.84 4.38 3.71
CA LEU A 175 -0.53 3.84 3.33
C LEU A 175 -0.29 2.43 3.90
N LEU A 176 -0.65 2.20 5.16
CA LEU A 176 -0.52 0.90 5.82
C LEU A 176 -1.46 -0.13 5.20
N LEU A 177 -2.66 0.27 4.76
CA LEU A 177 -3.56 -0.62 4.00
C LEU A 177 -2.91 -1.04 2.67
N SER A 178 -2.30 -0.11 1.93
CA SER A 178 -1.56 -0.43 0.71
C SER A 178 -0.42 -1.43 0.95
N ALA A 179 0.33 -1.28 2.05
CA ALA A 179 1.37 -2.22 2.45
C ALA A 179 0.82 -3.60 2.85
N LEU A 180 -0.32 -3.64 3.57
CA LEU A 180 -0.98 -4.87 3.98
C LEU A 180 -1.39 -5.75 2.78
N LEU A 181 -1.81 -5.14 1.67
CA LEU A 181 -2.15 -5.82 0.41
C LEU A 181 -0.93 -6.37 -0.34
N ARG A 182 0.29 -6.10 0.12
CA ARG A 182 1.55 -6.55 -0.48
C ARG A 182 2.41 -7.37 0.50
N CYS A 183 1.88 -7.71 1.66
CA CYS A 183 2.64 -8.35 2.74
C CYS A 183 1.99 -9.68 3.12
N GLN A 184 2.73 -10.79 3.19
CA GLN A 184 2.18 -12.09 3.66
C GLN A 184 2.33 -12.28 5.18
N SER A 185 3.31 -11.61 5.77
CA SER A 185 3.64 -11.69 7.19
C SER A 185 2.45 -11.35 8.09
N GLN A 186 1.97 -12.38 8.80
CA GLN A 186 0.91 -12.23 9.79
C GLN A 186 1.32 -11.28 10.94
N ALA A 187 2.62 -11.23 11.27
CA ALA A 187 3.14 -10.36 12.32
C ALA A 187 3.02 -8.88 11.95
N ILE A 188 3.47 -8.49 10.75
CA ILE A 188 3.31 -7.12 10.23
C ILE A 188 1.83 -6.76 10.16
N ALA A 189 1.01 -7.68 9.65
CA ALA A 189 -0.42 -7.49 9.47
C ALA A 189 -1.18 -7.25 10.80
N ILE A 190 -0.80 -7.95 11.87
CA ILE A 190 -1.31 -7.72 13.23
C ILE A 190 -0.87 -6.36 13.76
N GLU A 191 0.39 -5.99 13.57
CA GLU A 191 0.90 -4.71 14.06
C GLU A 191 0.29 -3.50 13.33
N ILE A 192 -0.01 -3.63 12.03
CA ILE A 192 -0.81 -2.66 11.27
C ILE A 192 -2.20 -2.52 11.90
N GLN A 193 -2.89 -3.63 12.16
CA GLN A 193 -4.20 -3.61 12.82
C GLN A 193 -4.13 -2.93 14.20
N ASN A 194 -3.13 -3.27 15.02
CA ASN A 194 -2.93 -2.69 16.34
C ASN A 194 -2.72 -1.17 16.26
N TRP A 195 -1.95 -0.69 15.28
CA TRP A 195 -1.74 0.73 15.07
C TRP A 195 -3.04 1.45 14.69
N LEU A 196 -3.83 0.90 13.75
CA LEU A 196 -5.14 1.47 13.38
C LEU A 196 -6.14 1.44 14.55
N GLN A 197 -6.13 0.40 15.38
CA GLN A 197 -6.95 0.34 16.60
C GLN A 197 -6.54 1.41 17.61
N GLY A 198 -5.23 1.67 17.76
CA GLY A 198 -4.72 2.77 18.57
C GLY A 198 -5.21 4.12 18.08
N LEU A 199 -5.22 4.32 16.76
CA LEU A 199 -5.77 5.53 16.13
C LEU A 199 -7.29 5.65 16.35
N GLU A 200 -8.05 4.57 16.21
CA GLU A 200 -9.51 4.54 16.44
C GLU A 200 -9.88 4.81 17.90
N ALA A 201 -9.05 4.37 18.86
CA ALA A 201 -9.27 4.64 20.27
C ALA A 201 -9.27 6.15 20.62
N LEU A 202 -8.65 6.99 19.77
CA LEU A 202 -8.71 8.45 19.87
C LEU A 202 -10.05 9.03 19.38
N LYS A 203 -10.96 8.17 18.89
CA LYS A 203 -12.27 8.49 18.32
C LYS A 203 -12.26 9.53 17.19
N PRO A 204 -11.33 9.45 16.22
CA PRO A 204 -11.41 10.28 15.03
C PRO A 204 -12.54 9.77 14.12
N THR A 205 -13.10 10.66 13.31
CA THR A 205 -13.97 10.24 12.22
C THR A 205 -13.16 9.69 11.05
N GLU A 206 -12.07 10.37 10.70
CA GLU A 206 -11.26 10.16 9.50
C GLU A 206 -9.78 10.42 9.79
N GLU A 207 -8.92 9.85 8.95
CA GLU A 207 -7.53 10.30 8.79
C GLU A 207 -7.30 10.53 7.28
N GLY A 208 -6.94 11.76 6.90
CA GLY A 208 -7.02 12.16 5.50
C GLY A 208 -8.46 12.20 5.02
N ALA A 209 -8.69 11.78 3.78
CA ALA A 209 -10.02 11.82 3.16
C ALA A 209 -10.83 10.51 3.34
N PHE A 210 -10.42 9.61 4.25
CA PHE A 210 -11.03 8.29 4.38
C PHE A 210 -11.45 7.95 5.83
N PRO A 211 -12.66 7.40 6.05
CA PRO A 211 -13.13 7.05 7.37
C PRO A 211 -12.32 5.93 8.01
N LEU A 212 -11.90 6.16 9.26
CA LEU A 212 -11.01 5.23 9.93
C LEU A 212 -11.69 3.88 10.23
N TYR A 213 -12.96 3.92 10.61
CA TYR A 213 -13.75 2.72 10.91
C TYR A 213 -13.84 1.78 9.70
N GLN A 214 -13.94 2.33 8.47
CA GLN A 214 -13.94 1.54 7.24
C GLN A 214 -12.56 0.93 6.99
N SER A 215 -11.48 1.70 7.16
CA SER A 215 -10.10 1.20 7.02
C SER A 215 -9.82 0.05 7.96
N LEU A 216 -10.14 0.21 9.24
CA LEU A 216 -9.90 -0.83 10.24
C LEU A 216 -10.71 -2.09 9.95
N ARG A 217 -11.95 -1.96 9.46
CA ARG A 217 -12.77 -3.10 9.07
C ARG A 217 -12.16 -3.87 7.89
N VAL A 218 -11.70 -3.18 6.85
CA VAL A 218 -11.00 -3.80 5.73
C VAL A 218 -9.75 -4.54 6.22
N VAL A 219 -8.93 -3.91 7.07
CA VAL A 219 -7.73 -4.53 7.68
C VAL A 219 -8.11 -5.78 8.48
N ASN A 220 -9.17 -5.74 9.27
CA ASN A 220 -9.65 -6.89 10.04
C ASN A 220 -10.06 -8.06 9.15
N ILE A 221 -10.73 -7.79 8.03
CA ILE A 221 -11.12 -8.81 7.05
C ILE A 221 -9.87 -9.41 6.41
N ILE A 222 -8.94 -8.59 5.92
CA ILE A 222 -7.68 -9.06 5.32
C ILE A 222 -6.91 -9.94 6.32
N ASN A 223 -6.82 -9.54 7.58
CA ASN A 223 -6.16 -10.34 8.62
C ASN A 223 -6.85 -11.68 8.87
N ARG A 224 -8.19 -11.75 8.81
CA ARG A 224 -8.91 -13.03 8.91
C ARG A 224 -8.59 -13.94 7.73
N GLN A 225 -8.55 -13.39 6.51
CA GLN A 225 -8.18 -14.14 5.31
C GLN A 225 -6.73 -14.67 5.42
N LYS A 226 -5.78 -13.84 5.85
CA LYS A 226 -4.37 -14.25 6.04
C LYS A 226 -4.21 -15.39 7.04
N ARG A 227 -4.93 -15.34 8.17
CA ARG A 227 -4.95 -16.45 9.14
C ARG A 227 -5.53 -17.74 8.58
N ALA A 228 -6.43 -17.64 7.60
CA ALA A 228 -7.00 -18.78 6.87
C ALA A 228 -6.13 -19.25 5.70
N GLY A 229 -4.88 -18.77 5.57
CA GLY A 229 -3.97 -19.15 4.49
C GLY A 229 -4.29 -18.47 3.15
N ARG A 230 -5.01 -17.34 3.16
CA ARG A 230 -5.40 -16.58 1.97
C ARG A 230 -4.79 -15.18 1.99
N ASP A 231 -4.05 -14.84 0.94
CA ASP A 231 -3.51 -13.49 0.80
C ASP A 231 -4.42 -12.63 -0.07
N VAL A 232 -5.00 -11.59 0.52
CA VAL A 232 -5.70 -10.54 -0.23
C VAL A 232 -4.65 -9.63 -0.88
N LEU A 233 -4.78 -9.45 -2.18
CA LEU A 233 -3.88 -8.67 -3.03
C LEU A 233 -4.55 -7.39 -3.56
N ALA A 234 -5.88 -7.38 -3.72
CA ALA A 234 -6.62 -6.18 -4.07
C ALA A 234 -7.98 -6.15 -3.38
N VAL A 235 -8.46 -4.93 -3.13
CA VAL A 235 -9.82 -4.66 -2.66
C VAL A 235 -10.43 -3.67 -3.64
N THR A 236 -11.57 -4.03 -4.21
CA THR A 236 -12.29 -3.20 -5.19
C THR A 236 -13.75 -3.05 -4.77
N MET A 237 -14.44 -2.09 -5.40
CA MET A 237 -15.90 -1.92 -5.27
C MET A 237 -16.58 -2.52 -6.50
N SER A 238 -17.73 -3.16 -6.29
CA SER A 238 -18.51 -3.79 -7.37
C SER A 238 -19.26 -2.78 -8.25
N VAL A 239 -19.43 -1.55 -7.78
CA VAL A 239 -20.10 -0.45 -8.50
C VAL A 239 -19.29 0.81 -8.25
N ASP A 240 -19.09 1.60 -9.31
CA ASP A 240 -18.56 2.97 -9.18
C ASP A 240 -19.52 3.78 -8.31
N ASP A 241 -18.99 4.51 -7.34
CA ASP A 241 -19.79 5.25 -6.38
C ASP A 241 -20.23 6.64 -6.91
N GLU A 242 -19.95 6.91 -8.20
CA GLU A 242 -20.24 8.15 -8.94
C GLU A 242 -19.72 9.41 -8.25
N GLY A 243 -18.74 9.28 -7.33
CA GLY A 243 -18.22 10.41 -6.54
C GLY A 243 -19.16 10.87 -5.41
N GLY A 244 -20.29 10.18 -5.21
CA GLY A 244 -21.22 10.39 -4.10
C GLY A 244 -22.08 11.65 -4.19
N SER A 245 -23.14 11.70 -3.39
CA SER A 245 -23.97 12.89 -3.25
C SER A 245 -23.18 14.02 -2.57
N PRO A 246 -23.32 15.30 -3.00
CA PRO A 246 -22.62 16.43 -2.37
C PRO A 246 -22.89 16.51 -0.87
N LYS A 247 -21.83 16.46 -0.07
CA LYS A 247 -21.93 16.51 1.39
C LYS A 247 -21.73 17.93 1.88
N ILE A 248 -22.84 18.62 2.13
CA ILE A 248 -22.81 20.00 2.66
C ILE A 248 -22.37 20.00 4.14
N ASN A 249 -22.52 18.88 4.87
CA ASN A 249 -22.44 18.86 6.34
C ASN A 249 -21.53 17.77 6.96
N SER A 250 -20.89 16.89 6.19
CA SER A 250 -20.02 15.83 6.75
C SER A 250 -19.02 15.30 5.72
N TYR A 251 -17.72 15.31 6.04
CA TYR A 251 -16.68 14.72 5.19
C TYR A 251 -16.62 13.18 5.25
N SER A 252 -17.48 12.54 6.04
CA SER A 252 -17.54 11.07 6.12
C SER A 252 -17.88 10.50 4.77
N SER A 253 -16.88 9.92 4.10
CA SER A 253 -17.02 9.26 2.81
C SER A 253 -18.13 8.20 2.86
N GLN A 254 -18.64 7.88 1.68
CA GLN A 254 -19.92 7.24 1.46
C GLN A 254 -20.02 5.90 2.21
N ALA A 255 -21.25 5.45 2.51
CA ALA A 255 -21.44 4.12 3.10
C ALA A 255 -21.06 3.07 2.05
N ILE A 256 -19.80 2.61 2.08
CA ILE A 256 -19.36 1.47 1.28
C ILE A 256 -20.14 0.27 1.80
N LEU A 257 -21.07 -0.26 1.01
CA LEU A 257 -21.98 -1.35 1.41
C LEU A 257 -21.37 -2.73 1.20
N GLY A 258 -20.47 -2.87 0.23
CA GLY A 258 -19.83 -4.12 -0.10
C GLY A 258 -18.51 -3.93 -0.84
N LEU A 259 -17.60 -4.85 -0.63
CA LEU A 259 -16.26 -4.86 -1.22
C LEU A 259 -15.96 -6.23 -1.80
N LEU A 260 -15.24 -6.24 -2.92
CA LEU A 260 -14.66 -7.42 -3.53
C LEU A 260 -13.21 -7.56 -3.07
N PHE A 261 -12.88 -8.73 -2.53
CA PHE A 261 -11.56 -9.09 -2.06
C PHE A 261 -10.95 -10.08 -3.04
N HIS A 262 -9.93 -9.65 -3.75
CA HIS A 262 -9.19 -10.45 -4.71
C HIS A 262 -7.90 -10.96 -4.07
N GLY A 263 -7.64 -12.25 -4.16
CA GLY A 263 -6.45 -12.81 -3.55
C GLY A 263 -6.07 -14.19 -4.04
N ILE A 264 -5.10 -14.78 -3.35
CA ILE A 264 -4.53 -16.09 -3.65
C ILE A 264 -4.56 -17.01 -2.43
N VAL A 265 -4.87 -18.29 -2.64
CA VAL A 265 -4.78 -19.32 -1.62
C VAL A 265 -3.34 -19.82 -1.57
N ARG A 266 -2.68 -19.73 -0.41
CA ARG A 266 -1.24 -20.05 -0.29
C ARG A 266 -0.90 -21.50 -0.63
N GLU A 267 -1.76 -22.44 -0.24
CA GLU A 267 -1.51 -23.88 -0.42
C GLU A 267 -1.65 -24.32 -1.88
N SER A 268 -2.67 -23.85 -2.58
CA SER A 268 -2.95 -24.27 -3.96
C SER A 268 -2.45 -23.30 -5.02
N GLY A 269 -2.21 -22.04 -4.67
CA GLY A 269 -1.94 -20.96 -5.62
C GLY A 269 -3.19 -20.49 -6.37
N ASP A 270 -4.37 -20.99 -6.01
CA ASP A 270 -5.62 -20.63 -6.68
C ASP A 270 -6.02 -19.18 -6.38
N LEU A 271 -6.46 -18.47 -7.42
CA LEU A 271 -7.05 -17.14 -7.26
C LEU A 271 -8.46 -17.24 -6.70
N PHE A 272 -8.84 -16.27 -5.87
CA PHE A 272 -10.20 -16.11 -5.38
C PHE A 272 -10.68 -14.66 -5.51
N THR A 273 -12.00 -14.50 -5.55
CA THR A 273 -12.70 -13.23 -5.41
C THR A 273 -13.89 -13.43 -4.48
N ASP A 274 -13.83 -12.84 -3.29
CA ASP A 274 -14.91 -12.91 -2.30
C ASP A 274 -15.63 -11.56 -2.22
N TYR A 275 -16.97 -11.56 -2.29
CA TYR A 275 -17.79 -10.38 -2.00
C TYR A 275 -18.17 -10.38 -0.51
N LEU A 276 -17.90 -9.28 0.19
CA LEU A 276 -18.22 -9.12 1.61
C LEU A 276 -18.99 -7.83 1.85
N THR A 277 -20.09 -7.93 2.59
CA THR A 277 -20.86 -6.78 3.03
C THR A 277 -20.19 -6.05 4.19
N MET A 278 -20.24 -4.73 4.13
CA MET A 278 -19.72 -3.84 5.15
C MET A 278 -20.90 -3.36 6.04
N ASP A 279 -21.76 -4.29 6.50
CA ASP A 279 -22.93 -3.99 7.34
C ASP A 279 -22.55 -3.25 8.63
N PRO A 280 -23.16 -2.10 8.96
CA PRO A 280 -22.76 -1.25 10.09
C PRO A 280 -22.62 -1.98 11.43
#